data_AF-O49190-F1
#
_entry.id   AF-O49190-F1
#
_cell.length_a   1.000
_cell.length_b   1.000
_cell.length_c   1.000
_cell.angle_alpha   90.00
_cell.angle_beta   90.00
_cell.angle_gamma   90.00
#
_symmetry.space_group_name_H-M   'P 1'
#
loop_
_entity.id
_entity.type
_entity.pdbx_description
1 polymer ?
#
loop_
_entity_poly.entity_id
_entity_poly.type
_entity_poly.pdbx_seq_one_letter_code
_entity_poly.pdbx_strand_id
1 'polypeptide(L)'
;RRHNSATPEEQIKMVENCGFPSLDSLIDATVPKSIRLDGMTFSKFDEGLTEAQMIDHMQKLASKNKVFKSYIGMGYYNTFVPPVILRNLLENPAWYTQYTPYQAEISQGRLESLLNYQTMIADLTGLPMSNASLLDEGTAAA
;
A
#
# COMPACT_ATOMS: atom_id res chain seq x y z
N ARG A 1 -9.74 -16.74 -8.19
CA ARG A 1 -9.24 -15.50 -8.85
C ARG A 1 -9.79 -14.28 -8.13
N ARG A 2 -8.94 -13.30 -7.79
CA ARG A 2 -9.35 -11.98 -7.25
C ARG A 2 -8.39 -10.86 -7.68
N HIS A 3 -7.08 -11.02 -7.53
CA HIS A 3 -6.08 -9.99 -7.84
C HIS A 3 -5.81 -9.79 -9.35
N ASN A 4 -5.54 -10.87 -10.08
CA ASN A 4 -5.25 -10.79 -11.52
C ASN A 4 -6.54 -10.66 -12.33
N SER A 5 -6.68 -9.55 -13.05
CA SER A 5 -7.85 -9.23 -13.87
C SER A 5 -7.93 -10.04 -15.16
N ALA A 6 -6.85 -10.05 -15.96
CA ALA A 6 -6.84 -10.62 -17.31
C ALA A 6 -7.18 -12.12 -17.32
N THR A 7 -8.28 -12.56 -17.94
CA THR A 7 -8.71 -13.98 -18.06
C THR A 7 -7.70 -14.81 -18.85
N PRO A 8 -7.72 -16.16 -18.75
CA PRO A 8 -6.85 -16.98 -19.59
C PRO A 8 -7.04 -16.69 -21.09
N GLU A 9 -8.27 -16.43 -21.54
CA GLU A 9 -8.58 -16.08 -22.92
C GLU A 9 -8.02 -14.69 -23.30
N GLU A 10 -8.11 -13.71 -22.39
CA GLU A 10 -7.50 -12.39 -22.60
C GLU A 10 -5.98 -12.48 -22.66
N GLN A 11 -5.36 -13.28 -21.80
CA GLN A 11 -3.92 -13.51 -21.80
C GLN A 11 -3.44 -14.08 -23.13
N ILE A 12 -4.15 -15.08 -23.68
CA ILE A 12 -3.83 -15.66 -25.00
C ILE A 12 -3.89 -14.58 -26.09
N LYS A 13 -5.00 -13.82 -26.16
CA LYS A 13 -5.17 -12.76 -27.17
C LYS A 13 -4.10 -11.67 -27.06
N MET A 14 -3.74 -11.24 -25.85
CA MET A 14 -2.70 -10.22 -25.65
C MET A 14 -1.33 -10.72 -26.09
N VAL A 15 -0.98 -11.96 -25.77
CA VAL A 15 0.30 -12.57 -26.13
C VAL A 15 0.42 -12.75 -27.64
N GLU A 16 -0.65 -13.22 -28.29
CA GLU A 16 -0.73 -13.31 -29.76
C GLU A 16 -0.54 -11.94 -30.42
N ASN A 17 -1.16 -10.89 -29.87
CA ASN A 17 -1.01 -9.52 -30.35
C ASN A 17 0.42 -8.98 -30.17
N CYS A 18 1.15 -9.46 -29.16
CA CYS A 18 2.58 -9.19 -29.00
C CYS A 18 3.48 -10.00 -29.94
N GLY A 19 2.92 -10.87 -30.80
CA GLY A 19 3.67 -11.69 -31.77
C GLY A 19 4.24 -12.99 -31.20
N PHE A 20 3.75 -13.45 -30.04
CA PHE A 20 4.22 -14.65 -29.37
C PHE A 20 3.14 -15.74 -29.35
N PRO A 21 3.50 -17.02 -29.43
CA PRO A 21 2.54 -18.13 -29.39
C PRO A 21 2.05 -18.48 -27.97
N SER A 22 2.76 -18.07 -26.92
CA SER A 22 2.40 -18.37 -25.52
C SER A 22 3.03 -17.39 -24.53
N LEU A 23 2.46 -17.29 -23.32
CA LEU A 23 3.01 -16.45 -22.26
C LEU A 23 4.44 -16.88 -21.92
N ASP A 24 4.71 -18.19 -21.86
CA ASP A 24 6.06 -18.73 -21.62
C ASP A 24 7.05 -18.28 -22.69
N SER A 25 6.65 -18.24 -23.96
CA SER A 25 7.53 -17.78 -25.05
C SER A 25 7.83 -16.27 -24.96
N LEU A 26 6.85 -15.47 -24.52
CA LEU A 26 7.06 -14.04 -24.24
C LEU A 26 8.04 -13.85 -23.06
N ILE A 27 7.89 -14.64 -21.99
CA ILE A 27 8.83 -14.61 -20.86
C ILE A 27 10.23 -15.02 -21.34
N ASP A 28 10.38 -16.13 -22.07
CA ASP A 28 11.62 -16.61 -22.73
C ASP A 28 12.38 -15.54 -23.50
N ALA A 29 11.67 -14.70 -24.24
CA ALA A 29 12.26 -13.58 -24.97
C ALA A 29 12.62 -12.37 -24.10
N THR A 30 12.00 -12.21 -22.93
CA THR A 30 12.12 -11.01 -22.08
C THR A 30 13.18 -11.13 -21.00
N VAL A 31 13.23 -12.26 -20.28
CA VAL A 31 14.10 -12.43 -19.10
C VAL A 31 15.23 -13.41 -19.42
N PRO A 32 16.53 -13.06 -19.31
CA PRO A 32 17.61 -14.01 -19.59
C PRO A 32 17.54 -15.26 -18.71
N LYS A 33 17.69 -16.46 -19.29
CA LYS A 33 17.63 -17.74 -18.54
C LYS A 33 18.65 -17.82 -17.41
N SER A 34 19.82 -17.16 -17.55
CA SER A 34 20.90 -17.18 -16.58
C SER A 34 20.59 -16.54 -15.23
N ILE A 35 19.52 -15.73 -15.15
CA ILE A 35 19.09 -15.08 -13.90
C ILE A 35 17.73 -15.58 -13.41
N ARG A 36 17.18 -16.63 -14.05
CA ARG A 36 15.89 -17.21 -13.65
C ARG A 36 16.07 -18.22 -12.54
N LEU A 37 15.00 -18.36 -11.75
CA LEU A 37 14.85 -19.49 -10.85
C LEU A 37 14.34 -20.69 -11.65
N ASP A 38 14.92 -21.88 -11.42
CA ASP A 38 14.47 -23.13 -12.04
C ASP A 38 13.10 -23.60 -11.50
N GLY A 39 12.73 -23.10 -10.33
CA GLY A 39 11.44 -23.35 -9.68
C GLY A 39 11.28 -22.48 -8.45
N MET A 40 10.03 -22.32 -7.99
CA MET A 40 9.72 -21.58 -6.78
C MET A 40 8.84 -22.47 -5.90
N THR A 41 9.42 -22.98 -4.83
CA THR A 41 8.71 -23.74 -3.79
C THR A 41 9.02 -23.12 -2.44
N PHE A 42 7.98 -22.82 -1.67
CA PHE A 42 8.11 -22.26 -0.33
C PHE A 42 7.85 -23.33 0.73
N SER A 43 8.63 -23.28 1.83
CA SER A 43 8.41 -24.19 2.97
C SER A 43 7.10 -23.94 3.73
N LYS A 44 6.50 -22.76 3.52
CA LYS A 44 5.20 -22.36 4.06
C LYS A 44 4.46 -21.52 3.01
N PHE A 45 3.14 -21.67 2.95
CA PHE A 45 2.25 -20.94 2.04
C PHE A 45 2.49 -21.20 0.55
N ASP A 46 3.01 -22.38 0.19
CA ASP A 46 3.30 -22.75 -1.21
C ASP A 46 2.05 -22.70 -2.11
N GLU A 47 0.92 -23.24 -1.64
CA GLU A 47 -0.37 -23.19 -2.34
C GLU A 47 -1.15 -21.88 -2.09
N GLY A 48 -0.66 -21.03 -1.18
CA GLY A 48 -1.37 -19.86 -0.67
C GLY A 48 -2.57 -20.21 0.23
N LEU A 49 -3.22 -19.18 0.76
CA LEU A 49 -4.48 -19.29 1.50
C LEU A 49 -5.61 -18.67 0.67
N THR A 50 -6.82 -19.19 0.79
CA THR A 50 -8.01 -18.45 0.35
C THR A 50 -8.14 -17.14 1.13
N GLU A 51 -8.88 -16.17 0.60
CA GLU A 51 -9.11 -14.88 1.25
C GLU A 51 -9.66 -15.02 2.67
N ALA A 52 -10.66 -15.89 2.86
CA ALA A 52 -11.25 -16.15 4.17
C ALA A 52 -10.25 -16.82 5.14
N GLN A 53 -9.46 -17.79 4.66
CA GLN A 53 -8.42 -18.41 5.47
C GLN A 53 -7.31 -17.42 5.85
N MET A 54 -6.96 -16.49 4.95
CA MET A 54 -5.97 -15.46 5.24
C MET A 54 -6.46 -14.50 6.33
N ILE A 55 -7.74 -14.08 6.29
CA ILE A 55 -8.32 -13.25 7.34
C ILE A 55 -8.31 -13.96 8.70
N ASP A 56 -8.76 -15.22 8.76
CA ASP A 56 -8.73 -16.03 9.99
C ASP A 56 -7.29 -16.22 10.51
N HIS A 57 -6.34 -16.49 9.60
CA HIS A 57 -4.93 -16.60 9.94
C HIS A 57 -4.39 -15.30 10.58
N MET A 58 -4.67 -14.16 9.97
CA MET A 58 -4.23 -12.85 10.47
C MET A 58 -4.88 -12.49 11.81
N GLN A 59 -6.16 -12.83 12.01
CA GLN A 59 -6.84 -12.65 13.31
C GLN A 59 -6.20 -13.50 14.41
N LYS A 60 -5.85 -14.76 14.12
CA LYS A 60 -5.14 -15.64 15.07
C LYS A 60 -3.74 -15.16 15.40
N LEU A 61 -3.06 -14.48 14.48
CA LEU A 61 -1.78 -13.83 14.76
C LEU A 61 -1.97 -12.58 15.62
N ALA A 62 -2.91 -11.71 15.24
CA ALA A 62 -3.20 -10.48 15.96
C ALA A 62 -3.64 -10.72 17.42
N SER A 63 -4.37 -11.81 17.69
CA SER A 63 -4.82 -12.15 19.05
C SER A 63 -3.69 -12.53 20.02
N LYS A 64 -2.47 -12.76 19.53
CA LYS A 64 -1.29 -12.98 20.37
C LYS A 64 -0.74 -11.67 20.96
N ASN A 65 -1.10 -10.52 20.40
CA ASN A 65 -0.69 -9.22 20.91
C ASN A 65 -1.44 -8.90 22.20
N LYS A 66 -0.76 -8.28 23.16
CA LYS A 66 -1.36 -7.77 24.40
C LYS A 66 -1.45 -6.25 24.31
N VAL A 67 -2.68 -5.72 24.26
CA VAL A 67 -2.92 -4.29 24.20
C VAL A 67 -2.98 -3.71 25.61
N PHE A 68 -1.96 -2.94 25.98
CA PHE A 68 -1.87 -2.27 27.28
C PHE A 68 -2.27 -0.79 27.18
N LYS A 69 -2.64 -0.21 28.32
CA LYS A 69 -2.57 1.25 28.48
C LYS A 69 -1.10 1.63 28.62
N SER A 70 -0.50 2.09 27.53
CA SER A 70 0.92 2.44 27.48
C SER A 70 1.14 3.92 27.78
N TYR A 71 1.98 4.21 28.77
CA TYR A 71 2.41 5.56 29.14
C TYR A 71 3.94 5.72 29.05
N ILE A 72 4.57 4.97 28.14
CA ILE A 72 6.02 4.97 27.94
C ILE A 72 6.50 6.33 27.38
N GLY A 73 5.67 6.98 26.54
CA GLY A 73 6.04 8.24 25.87
C GLY A 73 7.00 7.99 24.71
N MET A 74 8.14 8.67 24.71
CA MET A 74 9.20 8.51 23.69
C MET A 74 8.71 8.73 22.25
N GLY A 75 7.89 9.78 22.03
CA GLY A 75 7.41 10.16 20.70
C GLY A 75 6.09 9.49 20.28
N TYR A 76 5.62 8.45 20.99
CA TYR A 76 4.36 7.78 20.70
C TYR A 76 3.38 7.90 21.87
N TYR A 77 2.24 8.54 21.62
CA TYR A 77 1.20 8.77 22.61
C TYR A 77 -0.14 8.23 22.07
N ASN A 78 -0.89 7.53 22.91
CA ASN A 78 -2.21 7.04 22.50
C ASN A 78 -3.15 8.21 22.21
N THR A 79 -4.03 8.06 21.21
CA THR A 79 -5.00 9.10 20.82
C THR A 79 -6.34 8.48 20.45
N PHE A 80 -7.40 9.26 20.60
CA PHE A 80 -8.71 8.87 20.10
C PHE A 80 -8.80 9.21 18.61
N VAL A 81 -8.78 8.19 17.75
CA VAL A 81 -9.00 8.37 16.31
C VAL A 81 -10.50 8.58 16.06
N PRO A 82 -10.95 9.74 15.55
CA PRO A 82 -12.37 9.97 15.31
C PRO A 82 -12.94 8.94 14.33
N PRO A 83 -14.04 8.22 14.68
CA PRO A 83 -14.59 7.17 13.84
C PRO A 83 -14.99 7.62 12.43
N VAL A 84 -15.38 8.90 12.29
CA VAL A 84 -15.72 9.48 10.98
C VAL A 84 -14.50 9.58 10.07
N ILE A 85 -13.30 9.84 10.61
CA ILE A 85 -12.05 9.87 9.84
C ILE A 85 -11.60 8.44 9.53
N LEU A 86 -11.62 7.56 10.53
CA LEU A 86 -11.26 6.15 10.36
C LEU A 86 -12.06 5.52 9.20
N ARG A 87 -13.38 5.63 9.23
CA ARG A 87 -14.25 4.94 8.27
C ARG A 87 -14.30 5.59 6.89
N ASN A 88 -14.29 6.92 6.81
CA ASN A 88 -14.52 7.61 5.53
C ASN A 88 -13.24 8.04 4.81
N LEU A 89 -12.09 8.00 5.48
CA LEU A 89 -10.78 8.31 4.91
C LEU A 89 -9.86 7.09 4.94
N LEU A 90 -9.52 6.57 6.12
CA LEU A 90 -8.52 5.49 6.22
C LEU A 90 -9.01 4.16 5.63
N GLU A 91 -10.28 3.81 5.84
CA GLU A 91 -10.90 2.58 5.29
C GLU A 91 -11.53 2.77 3.91
N ASN A 92 -11.40 3.95 3.29
CA ASN A 92 -12.01 4.26 2.00
C ASN A 92 -10.99 4.18 0.84
N PRO A 93 -11.14 3.23 -0.11
CA PRO A 93 -10.18 3.08 -1.22
C PRO A 93 -10.07 4.33 -2.10
N ALA A 94 -11.10 5.17 -2.16
CA ALA A 94 -11.04 6.43 -2.89
C ALA A 94 -10.06 7.46 -2.29
N TRP A 95 -9.52 7.19 -1.09
CA TRP A 95 -8.50 8.02 -0.43
C TRP A 95 -7.11 7.39 -0.41
N TYR A 96 -6.98 6.05 -0.45
CA TYR A 96 -5.70 5.36 -0.30
C TYR A 96 -5.19 4.62 -1.55
N THR A 97 -5.97 4.53 -2.63
CA THR A 97 -5.54 3.81 -3.85
C THR A 97 -4.78 4.70 -4.84
N GLN A 98 -5.04 6.00 -4.83
CA GLN A 98 -4.30 6.99 -5.60
C GLN A 98 -2.88 7.19 -5.09
N TYR A 99 -1.99 7.62 -5.99
CA TYR A 99 -0.59 7.91 -5.67
C TYR A 99 -0.31 9.42 -5.64
N THR A 100 0.97 9.79 -5.65
CA THR A 100 1.45 11.18 -5.67
C THR A 100 0.67 12.05 -6.66
N PRO A 101 0.25 13.27 -6.26
CA PRO A 101 -0.54 14.17 -7.09
C PRO A 101 0.25 14.84 -8.22
N TYR A 102 0.85 14.04 -9.11
CA TYR A 102 1.55 14.55 -10.30
C TYR A 102 0.60 15.26 -11.28
N GLN A 103 -0.66 14.82 -11.38
CA GLN A 103 -1.70 15.46 -12.18
C GLN A 103 -2.62 16.28 -11.27
N ALA A 104 -2.32 17.57 -11.11
CA ALA A 104 -2.95 18.43 -10.12
C ALA A 104 -4.46 18.62 -10.34
N GLU A 105 -4.91 18.71 -11.59
CA GLU A 105 -6.29 19.00 -11.99
C GLU A 105 -7.27 17.93 -11.51
N ILE A 106 -6.82 16.68 -11.45
CA ILE A 106 -7.61 15.53 -10.96
C ILE A 106 -7.24 15.13 -9.53
N SER A 107 -6.50 15.98 -8.82
CA SER A 107 -5.93 15.69 -7.50
C SER A 107 -6.23 16.74 -6.44
N GLN A 108 -7.08 17.73 -6.75
CA GLN A 108 -7.32 18.90 -5.90
C GLN A 108 -7.77 18.52 -4.47
N GLY A 109 -8.63 17.51 -4.29
CA GLY A 109 -9.11 17.13 -2.95
C GLY A 109 -7.99 16.75 -1.97
N ARG A 110 -7.00 15.96 -2.39
CA ARG A 110 -5.86 15.61 -1.51
C ARG A 110 -4.82 16.72 -1.42
N LEU A 111 -4.64 17.51 -2.48
CA LEU A 111 -3.77 18.69 -2.45
C LEU A 111 -4.27 19.72 -1.43
N GLU A 112 -5.58 19.96 -1.38
CA GLU A 112 -6.21 20.83 -0.38
C GLU A 112 -6.02 20.26 1.03
N SER A 113 -6.23 18.95 1.22
CA SER A 113 -6.00 18.32 2.52
C SER A 113 -4.54 18.41 2.98
N LEU A 114 -3.57 18.29 2.07
CA LEU A 114 -2.14 18.47 2.38
C LEU A 114 -1.80 19.93 2.68
N LEU A 115 -2.43 20.88 1.99
CA LEU A 115 -2.30 22.30 2.31
C LEU A 115 -2.87 22.62 3.69
N ASN A 116 -4.01 22.01 4.08
CA ASN A 116 -4.56 22.12 5.43
C ASN A 116 -3.58 21.59 6.49
N TYR A 117 -2.87 20.48 6.20
CA TYR A 117 -1.79 19.99 7.06
C TYR A 117 -0.64 21.00 7.17
N GLN A 118 -0.19 21.58 6.05
CA GLN A 118 0.88 22.58 6.05
C GLN A 118 0.51 23.82 6.87
N THR A 119 -0.71 24.34 6.69
CA THR A 119 -1.25 25.46 7.46
C THR A 119 -1.33 25.12 8.94
N MET A 120 -1.86 23.95 9.31
CA MET A 120 -1.92 23.50 10.69
C MET A 120 -0.54 23.45 11.35
N ILE A 121 0.48 22.91 10.66
CA ILE A 121 1.85 22.87 11.19
C ILE A 121 2.44 24.29 11.30
N ALA A 122 2.26 25.14 10.29
CA ALA A 122 2.74 26.52 10.31
C ALA A 122 2.12 27.31 11.48
N ASP A 123 0.81 27.21 11.68
CA ASP A 123 0.09 27.88 12.77
C ASP A 123 0.53 27.38 14.16
N LEU A 124 0.71 26.08 14.33
CA LEU A 124 1.10 25.49 15.62
C LEU A 124 2.57 25.75 15.98
N THR A 125 3.46 25.81 14.99
CA THR A 125 4.91 26.00 15.21
C THR A 125 5.33 27.47 15.16
N GLY A 126 4.49 28.34 14.59
CA GLY A 126 4.83 29.75 14.32
C GLY A 126 5.86 29.95 13.21
N LEU A 127 6.17 28.91 12.43
CA LEU A 127 7.08 28.98 11.30
C LEU A 127 6.33 29.36 10.01
N PRO A 128 6.99 30.05 9.06
CA PRO A 128 6.30 30.61 7.89
C PRO A 128 5.82 29.57 6.88
N MET A 129 6.33 28.33 6.92
CA MET A 129 5.99 27.28 5.97
C MET A 129 6.31 25.89 6.55
N SER A 130 5.54 24.90 6.11
CA SER A 130 5.82 23.47 6.31
C SER A 130 5.85 22.74 4.97
N ASN A 131 6.55 21.61 4.90
CA ASN A 131 6.36 20.65 3.81
C ASN A 131 5.09 19.79 4.04
N ALA A 132 4.82 18.87 3.11
CA ALA A 132 3.66 17.98 3.14
C ALA A 132 3.93 16.62 3.82
N SER A 133 4.76 16.59 4.87
CA SER A 133 5.26 15.44 5.68
C SER A 133 6.69 14.97 5.38
N LEU A 134 7.27 14.26 6.36
CA LEU A 134 8.48 13.42 6.27
C LEU A 134 8.15 12.03 6.85
N LEU A 135 9.13 11.13 6.92
CA LEU A 135 8.92 9.73 7.30
C LEU A 135 8.60 9.55 8.80
N ASP A 136 9.41 10.14 9.69
CA ASP A 136 9.24 10.09 11.14
C ASP A 136 10.00 11.25 11.84
N GLU A 137 9.90 11.34 13.17
CA GLU A 137 10.54 12.40 13.96
C GLU A 137 12.08 12.38 13.87
N GLY A 138 12.71 11.19 13.90
CA GLY A 138 14.17 11.07 13.88
C GLY A 138 14.78 11.44 12.53
N THR A 139 14.15 11.01 11.44
CA THR A 139 14.55 11.35 10.07
C THR A 139 14.19 12.78 9.68
N ALA A 140 13.21 13.41 10.34
CA ALA A 140 12.92 14.83 10.18
C ALA A 140 13.93 15.75 10.89
N ALA A 141 14.56 15.27 11.95
CA ALA A 141 15.56 16.03 12.72
C ALA A 141 16.97 16.01 12.10
N ALA A 142 17.28 15.02 11.26
CA ALA A 142 18.59 14.80 10.64
C ALA A 142 18.85 15.78 9.47
#